data_AF-A0AAX6DIF1-F1
#
_entry.id   AF-A0AAX6DIF1-F1
#
_cell.length_a   1.000
_cell.length_b   1.000
_cell.length_c   1.000
_cell.angle_alpha   90.00
_cell.angle_beta   90.00
_cell.angle_gamma   90.00
#
_symmetry.space_group_name_H-M   'P 1'
#
loop_
_entity.id
_entity.type
_entity.pdbx_description
1 polymer ?
#
loop_
_entity_poly.entity_id
_entity_poly.type
_entity_poly.pdbx_seq_one_letter_code
_entity_poly.pdbx_strand_id
1 'polypeptide(L)'
;MIHSCQRKSSHFPPMAVKKASETFSKALFEEVQRWGEKKQTGVSLRYMMEFGARPTEKNLMIAAQFLHNELPIRIARRAIELENLPYGLSHKPAVLKVRDWYLDSFRDLRFFQKLRIHMMKKLSPK
;
A
#
# COMPACT_ATOMS: atom_id res chain seq x y z
N MET A 1 -42.82 -17.91 -37.33
CA MET A 1 -41.54 -18.59 -37.05
C MET A 1 -40.62 -17.59 -36.37
N ILE A 2 -40.34 -17.83 -35.08
CA ILE A 2 -39.12 -17.54 -34.28
C ILE A 2 -38.43 -16.16 -34.41
N HIS A 3 -37.98 -15.47 -33.37
CA HIS A 3 -38.22 -15.40 -31.93
C HIS A 3 -37.56 -14.06 -31.51
N SER A 4 -38.30 -13.18 -30.83
CA SER A 4 -37.74 -11.97 -30.23
C SER A 4 -36.78 -12.35 -29.08
N CYS A 5 -35.50 -12.05 -29.25
CA CYS A 5 -34.48 -12.22 -28.22
C CYS A 5 -34.65 -11.16 -27.12
N GLN A 6 -35.40 -11.49 -26.07
CA GLN A 6 -35.43 -10.72 -24.84
C GLN A 6 -34.10 -10.90 -24.11
N ARG A 7 -33.32 -9.82 -24.03
CA ARG A 7 -32.13 -9.70 -23.20
C ARG A 7 -32.59 -9.72 -21.73
N LYS A 8 -32.50 -10.89 -21.08
CA LYS A 8 -32.78 -11.04 -19.64
C LYS A 8 -31.92 -10.05 -18.86
N SER A 9 -32.55 -9.06 -18.22
CA SER A 9 -31.91 -8.30 -17.16
C SER A 9 -31.73 -9.24 -15.97
N SER A 10 -30.52 -9.76 -15.78
CA SER A 10 -30.13 -10.34 -14.50
C SER A 10 -30.13 -9.21 -13.47
N HIS A 11 -31.22 -9.11 -12.72
CA HIS A 11 -31.27 -8.33 -11.49
C HIS A 11 -30.35 -9.01 -10.48
N PHE A 12 -29.06 -8.65 -10.53
CA PHE A 12 -28.12 -8.97 -9.46
C PHE A 12 -28.51 -8.14 -8.24
N PRO A 13 -28.70 -8.76 -7.05
CA PRO A 13 -29.11 -8.01 -5.87
C PRO A 13 -28.02 -7.01 -5.47
N PRO A 14 -28.31 -5.70 -5.40
CA PRO A 14 -27.32 -4.65 -5.14
C PRO A 14 -26.75 -4.68 -3.71
N MET A 15 -27.27 -5.54 -2.84
CA MET A 15 -26.93 -5.60 -1.42
C MET A 15 -25.63 -6.36 -1.14
N ALA A 16 -25.32 -7.41 -1.91
CA ALA A 16 -24.13 -8.24 -1.66
C ALA A 16 -22.82 -7.54 -2.09
N VAL A 17 -22.86 -6.80 -3.20
CA VAL A 17 -21.70 -6.06 -3.73
C VAL A 17 -21.35 -4.87 -2.84
N LYS A 18 -22.35 -4.12 -2.34
CA LYS A 18 -22.16 -3.02 -1.39
C LYS A 18 -21.51 -3.50 -0.09
N LYS A 19 -22.05 -4.59 0.48
CA LYS A 19 -21.53 -5.17 1.72
C LYS A 19 -20.08 -5.63 1.60
N ALA A 20 -19.71 -6.24 0.47
CA ALA A 20 -18.34 -6.66 0.20
C ALA A 20 -17.37 -5.46 0.03
N SER A 21 -17.79 -4.42 -0.70
CA SER A 21 -17.00 -3.19 -0.89
C SER A 21 -16.80 -2.45 0.44
N GLU A 22 -17.84 -2.31 1.25
CA GLU A 22 -17.77 -1.65 2.56
C GLU A 22 -16.88 -2.43 3.54
N THR A 23 -16.97 -3.76 3.53
CA THR A 23 -16.12 -4.61 4.39
C THR A 23 -14.64 -4.51 3.98
N PHE A 24 -14.36 -4.46 2.67
CA PHE A 24 -13.01 -4.29 2.16
C PHE A 24 -12.42 -2.92 2.54
N SER A 25 -13.20 -1.85 2.39
CA SER A 25 -12.79 -0.50 2.81
C SER A 25 -12.52 -0.43 4.31
N LYS A 26 -13.32 -1.11 5.14
CA LYS A 26 -13.10 -1.19 6.59
C LYS A 26 -11.82 -1.94 6.94
N ALA A 27 -11.57 -3.10 6.32
CA ALA A 27 -10.36 -3.88 6.56
C ALA A 27 -9.09 -3.13 6.13
N LEU A 28 -9.14 -2.42 5.00
CA LEU A 28 -8.04 -1.56 4.55
C LEU A 28 -7.76 -0.46 5.57
N PHE A 29 -8.80 0.20 6.07
CA PHE A 29 -8.68 1.27 7.05
C PHE A 29 -8.05 0.77 8.36
N GLU A 30 -8.53 -0.36 8.89
CA GLU A 30 -7.96 -1.00 10.08
C GLU A 30 -6.48 -1.35 9.88
N GLU A 31 -6.11 -1.83 8.69
CA GLU A 31 -4.71 -2.09 8.36
C GLU A 31 -3.89 -0.79 8.33
N VAL A 32 -4.37 0.27 7.68
CA VAL A 32 -3.69 1.58 7.65
C VAL A 32 -3.45 2.09 9.06
N GLN A 33 -4.46 2.05 9.95
CA GLN A 33 -4.30 2.45 11.35
C GLN A 33 -3.20 1.66 12.05
N ARG A 34 -3.24 0.32 11.97
CA ARG A 34 -2.23 -0.57 12.55
C ARG A 34 -0.82 -0.30 12.04
N TRP A 35 -0.66 0.06 10.77
CA TRP A 35 0.65 0.40 10.21
C TRP A 35 1.09 1.82 10.59
N GLY A 36 0.17 2.77 10.71
CA GLY A 36 0.43 4.14 11.14
C GLY A 36 0.93 4.26 12.58
N GLU A 37 0.53 3.34 13.46
CA GLU A 37 1.00 3.24 14.85
C GLU A 37 2.46 2.77 14.98
N LYS A 38 3.01 2.09 13.96
CA LYS A 38 4.38 1.57 14.01
C LYS A 38 5.40 2.72 14.08
N LYS A 39 6.48 2.50 14.82
CA LYS A 39 7.58 3.47 14.90
C LYS A 39 8.32 3.53 13.57
N GLN A 40 8.51 4.75 13.05
CA GLN A 40 9.32 5.00 11.86
C GLN A 40 10.81 4.80 12.17
N THR A 41 11.55 4.25 11.22
CA THR A 41 12.99 4.07 11.33
C THR A 41 13.69 5.31 10.79
N GLY A 42 14.35 6.06 11.68
CA GLY A 42 15.19 7.19 11.27
C GLY A 42 16.45 6.70 10.56
N VAL A 43 16.85 7.38 9.49
CA VAL A 43 18.12 7.13 8.78
C VAL A 43 18.94 8.40 8.84
N SER A 44 20.19 8.31 9.31
CA SER A 44 21.08 9.47 9.35
C SER A 44 21.63 9.77 7.96
N LEU A 45 21.94 11.05 7.71
CA LEU A 45 22.56 11.47 6.45
C LEU A 45 23.88 10.74 6.19
N ARG A 46 24.70 10.58 7.24
CA ARG A 46 25.96 9.82 7.18
C ARG A 46 25.74 8.38 6.72
N TYR A 47 24.79 7.66 7.32
CA TYR A 47 24.47 6.30 6.91
C TYR A 47 24.02 6.25 5.45
N MET A 48 23.17 7.18 5.02
CA MET A 48 22.65 7.22 3.66
C MET A 48 23.78 7.41 2.63
N MET A 49 24.74 8.29 2.92
CA MET A 49 25.93 8.47 2.08
C MET A 49 26.81 7.23 2.04
N GLU A 50 27.13 6.65 3.21
CA GLU A 50 28.00 5.46 3.30
C GLU A 50 27.36 4.24 2.62
N PHE A 51 26.06 4.03 2.82
CA PHE A 51 25.30 2.93 2.23
C PHE A 51 25.26 3.01 0.70
N GLY A 52 25.09 4.22 0.15
CA GLY A 52 25.05 4.48 -1.29
C GLY A 52 26.42 4.60 -1.96
N ALA A 53 27.50 4.81 -1.20
CA ALA A 53 28.83 5.09 -1.76
C ALA A 53 29.39 3.95 -2.62
N ARG A 54 29.07 2.70 -2.28
CA ARG A 54 29.47 1.50 -3.04
C ARG A 54 28.28 0.56 -3.20
N PRO A 55 27.51 0.67 -4.29
CA PRO A 55 26.38 -0.22 -4.53
C PRO A 55 26.87 -1.64 -4.78
N THR A 56 26.31 -2.59 -4.04
CA THR A 56 26.52 -4.04 -4.22
C THR A 56 25.17 -4.72 -4.28
N GLU A 57 25.07 -5.92 -4.86
CA GLU A 57 23.83 -6.69 -4.89
C GLU A 57 23.26 -6.91 -3.47
N LYS A 58 24.15 -7.16 -2.50
CA LYS A 58 23.78 -7.26 -1.09
C LYS A 58 23.19 -5.95 -0.55
N ASN A 59 23.81 -4.81 -0.83
CA ASN A 59 23.29 -3.50 -0.38
C ASN A 59 21.95 -3.20 -1.06
N LEU A 60 21.78 -3.51 -2.34
CA LEU A 60 20.51 -3.33 -3.05
C LEU A 60 19.39 -4.17 -2.42
N MET A 61 19.68 -5.42 -2.07
CA MET A 61 18.73 -6.30 -1.38
C MET A 61 18.35 -5.76 0.01
N ILE A 62 19.32 -5.24 0.77
CA ILE A 62 19.08 -4.61 2.07
C ILE A 62 18.19 -3.37 1.89
N ALA A 63 18.46 -2.53 0.89
CA ALA A 63 17.67 -1.34 0.60
C ALA A 63 16.22 -1.70 0.26
N ALA A 64 16.03 -2.68 -0.63
CA ALA A 64 14.71 -3.15 -1.01
C ALA A 64 13.93 -3.72 0.18
N GLN A 65 14.60 -4.50 1.04
CA GLN A 65 13.97 -5.06 2.23
C GLN A 65 13.61 -3.99 3.26
N PHE A 66 14.45 -2.97 3.43
CA PHE A 66 14.16 -1.81 4.27
C PHE A 66 12.93 -1.07 3.75
N LEU A 67 12.91 -0.69 2.48
CA LEU A 67 11.81 0.05 1.86
C LEU A 67 10.49 -0.73 1.89
N HIS A 68 10.52 -2.04 1.63
CA HIS A 68 9.33 -2.90 1.69
C HIS A 68 8.63 -2.84 3.06
N ASN A 69 9.38 -2.69 4.15
CA ASN A 69 8.81 -2.62 5.49
C ASN A 69 8.55 -1.18 5.94
N GLU A 70 9.41 -0.23 5.56
CA GLU A 70 9.36 1.15 6.03
C GLU A 70 8.35 2.01 5.24
N LEU A 71 8.23 1.82 3.92
CA LEU A 71 7.32 2.62 3.10
C LEU A 71 5.84 2.51 3.53
N PRO A 72 5.28 1.30 3.77
CA PRO A 72 3.90 1.19 4.24
C PRO A 72 3.64 1.93 5.55
N ILE A 73 4.60 1.95 6.48
CA ILE A 73 4.49 2.69 7.75
C ILE A 73 4.35 4.19 7.48
N ARG A 74 5.23 4.74 6.63
CA ARG A 74 5.26 6.18 6.32
C ARG A 74 4.02 6.63 5.55
N ILE A 75 3.61 5.86 4.55
CA ILE A 75 2.44 6.14 3.74
C ILE A 75 1.16 6.07 4.58
N ALA A 76 1.01 5.04 5.42
CA ALA A 76 -0.13 4.93 6.32
C ALA A 76 -0.26 6.14 7.25
N ARG A 77 0.85 6.56 7.87
CA ARG A 77 0.86 7.73 8.75
C ARG A 77 0.46 9.01 8.01
N ARG A 78 0.90 9.21 6.78
CA ARG A 78 0.47 10.36 5.96
C ARG A 78 -1.01 10.33 5.63
N ALA A 79 -1.58 9.18 5.29
CA ALA A 79 -3.01 9.04 5.06
C ALA A 79 -3.82 9.44 6.31
N ILE A 80 -3.39 8.99 7.49
CA ILE A 80 -4.02 9.31 8.79
C ILE A 80 -3.89 10.80 9.12
N GLU A 81 -2.73 11.41 8.87
CA GLU A 81 -2.53 12.86 9.07
C GLU A 81 -3.47 13.69 8.19
N LEU A 82 -3.65 13.31 6.92
CA LEU A 82 -4.54 13.99 5.99
C LEU A 82 -6.01 13.88 6.39
N GLU A 83 -6.41 12.75 6.97
CA GLU A 83 -7.76 12.53 7.48
C GLU A 83 -8.05 13.36 8.75
N ASN A 84 -7.03 13.56 9.59
CA ASN A 84 -7.14 14.27 10.87
C ASN A 84 -6.77 15.77 10.79
N LEU A 85 -6.73 16.36 9.58
CA LEU A 85 -6.43 17.78 9.44
C LEU A 85 -7.50 18.66 10.11
N PRO A 86 -7.09 19.75 10.79
CA PRO A 86 -8.01 20.62 11.53
C PRO A 86 -8.86 21.50 10.60
N TYR A 87 -9.82 22.21 11.19
CA TYR A 87 -10.67 23.22 10.52
C TYR A 87 -11.46 22.70 9.32
N GLY A 88 -11.74 21.39 9.29
CA GLY A 88 -12.44 20.74 8.18
C GLY A 88 -11.61 20.66 6.89
N LEU A 89 -10.29 20.90 6.95
CA LEU A 89 -9.40 20.78 5.79
C LEU A 89 -9.37 19.37 5.21
N SER A 90 -9.55 18.34 6.05
CA SER A 90 -9.66 16.94 5.62
C SER A 90 -10.80 16.68 4.62
N HIS A 91 -11.83 17.55 4.60
CA HIS A 91 -12.97 17.43 3.68
C HIS A 91 -12.77 18.20 2.37
N LYS A 92 -11.67 18.94 2.20
CA LYS A 92 -11.41 19.68 0.96
C LYS A 92 -11.18 18.69 -0.19
N PRO A 93 -11.79 18.89 -1.38
CA PRO A 93 -11.68 17.94 -2.48
C PRO A 93 -10.23 17.59 -2.89
N ALA A 94 -9.33 18.59 -2.88
CA ALA A 94 -7.92 18.36 -3.16
C ALA A 94 -7.23 17.46 -2.13
N VAL A 95 -7.57 17.62 -0.84
CA VAL A 95 -7.02 16.82 0.26
C VAL A 95 -7.54 15.39 0.18
N LEU A 96 -8.85 15.21 -0.06
CA LEU A 96 -9.46 13.90 -0.26
C LEU A 96 -8.77 13.14 -1.41
N LYS A 97 -8.56 13.81 -2.55
CA LYS A 97 -7.86 13.21 -3.70
C LYS A 97 -6.45 12.72 -3.35
N VAL A 98 -5.68 13.53 -2.61
CA VAL A 98 -4.33 13.16 -2.20
C VAL A 98 -4.36 12.03 -1.17
N ARG A 99 -5.28 12.07 -0.20
CA ARG A 99 -5.49 10.98 0.76
C ARG A 99 -5.79 9.66 0.04
N ASP A 100 -6.67 9.69 -0.95
CA ASP A 100 -7.05 8.50 -1.72
C ASP A 100 -5.83 7.93 -2.47
N TRP A 101 -4.98 8.79 -3.05
CA TRP A 101 -3.69 8.34 -3.63
C TRP A 101 -2.76 7.67 -2.62
N TYR A 102 -2.69 8.16 -1.37
CA TYR A 102 -1.92 7.51 -0.32
C TYR A 102 -2.51 6.14 0.04
N LEU A 103 -3.84 5.99 0.08
CA LEU A 103 -4.50 4.72 0.35
C LEU A 103 -4.29 3.70 -0.77
N ASP A 104 -4.37 4.14 -2.03
CA ASP A 104 -4.08 3.30 -3.19
C ASP A 104 -2.61 2.86 -3.17
N SER A 105 -1.68 3.80 -2.95
CA SER A 105 -0.25 3.49 -2.83
C SER A 105 0.03 2.51 -1.68
N PHE A 106 -0.65 2.66 -0.55
CA PHE A 106 -0.53 1.74 0.58
C PHE A 106 -0.96 0.33 0.18
N ARG A 107 -2.11 0.20 -0.49
CA ARG A 107 -2.61 -1.08 -0.99
C ARG A 107 -1.62 -1.73 -1.93
N ASP A 108 -1.06 -0.98 -2.88
CA ASP A 108 -0.07 -1.48 -3.83
C ASP A 108 1.18 -1.99 -3.11
N LEU A 109 1.71 -1.21 -2.17
CA LEU A 109 2.85 -1.60 -1.34
C LEU A 109 2.59 -2.88 -0.54
N ARG A 110 1.36 -3.10 -0.07
CA ARG A 110 0.97 -4.32 0.65
C ARG A 110 0.76 -5.53 -0.25
N PHE A 111 0.45 -5.32 -1.53
CA PHE A 111 0.27 -6.38 -2.50
C PHE A 111 1.60 -6.97 -2.99
N PHE A 112 2.68 -6.19 -2.97
CA PHE A 112 4.01 -6.70 -3.32
C PHE A 112 4.40 -7.89 -2.43
N GLN A 113 4.92 -8.95 -3.06
CA GLN A 113 5.34 -10.13 -2.33
C GLN A 113 6.55 -9.84 -1.46
N LYS A 114 6.52 -10.38 -0.24
CA LYS A 114 7.64 -10.28 0.70
C LYS A 114 8.89 -10.86 0.06
N LEU A 115 9.94 -10.05 -0.03
CA LEU A 115 11.24 -10.47 -0.53
C LEU A 115 11.80 -11.60 0.34
N ARG A 116 11.93 -12.81 -0.23
CA ARG A 116 12.51 -13.99 0.44
C ARG A 116 13.98 -14.13 0.05
N ILE A 117 14.85 -14.21 1.06
CA ILE A 117 16.33 -14.31 0.95
C ILE A 117 16.84 -15.58 0.21
N HIS A 118 15.96 -16.49 -0.22
CA HIS A 118 16.35 -17.82 -0.71
C HIS A 118 17.11 -17.85 -2.05
N MET A 119 17.33 -16.73 -2.74
CA MET A 119 17.95 -16.75 -4.08
C MET A 119 19.48 -16.67 -4.11
N MET A 120 20.16 -16.36 -2.99
CA MET A 120 21.64 -16.26 -3.00
C MET A 120 22.39 -17.59 -2.80
N LYS A 121 21.71 -18.72 -2.59
CA LYS A 121 22.38 -20.04 -2.44
C LYS A 121 22.53 -20.83 -3.76
N LYS A 122 22.10 -20.31 -4.91
CA LYS A 122 22.15 -21.04 -6.21
C LYS A 122 23.11 -20.49 -7.25
N LEU A 123 23.96 -19.53 -6.92
CA LEU A 123 25.00 -19.02 -7.82
C LEU A 123 26.36 -19.07 -7.13
N SER A 124 26.86 -20.29 -6.96
CA SER A 124 28.30 -20.54 -6.86
C SER A 124 28.56 -21.71 -7.82
N PRO A 125 29.23 -21.49 -8.97
CA PRO A 125 29.80 -22.60 -9.71
C PRO A 125 30.93 -23.19 -8.84
N LYS A 126 30.94 -24.52 -8.75
CA LYS A 126 32.12 -25.28 -8.30
C LYS A 126 33.26 -25.09 -9.29
#